data_AF-A0A8J2WDX2-F1
#
_entry.id   AF-A0A8J2WDX2-F1
#
_cell.length_a   1.000
_cell.length_b   1.000
_cell.length_c   1.000
_cell.angle_alpha   90.00
_cell.angle_beta   90.00
_cell.angle_gamma   90.00
#
_symmetry.space_group_name_H-M   'P 1'
#
loop_
_entity.id
_entity.type
_entity.pdbx_description
1 polymer ?
#
loop_
_entity_poly.entity_id
_entity_poly.type
_entity_poly.pdbx_seq_one_letter_code
_entity_poly.pdbx_strand_id
1 'polypeptide(L)'
;MGDAKETGGRWWEGEGAAGFNFTEDNEGDNTDDYTSEGCDFVNRSVLRKFGRGIESYGTVVSWLPAHLNEGEPYYRVRHDDGDEEDLDEAELAEALKAAEEQPRPVTAVVKTVSNEKALEALDDHGKPPEAPGTYDAPPDAQTKRLASAWKGLSFIADLLDNDLCAKNFGADALTFLSSVAATAPDPLRALATYHVERLAIKWRDGFAFDSDQAEPPECADALCGIAALERCGVGHANLKLECRDYVAKTSKARGADVFASSFLGANLSRPAQGTKDVTDAQRRMTRIKAATQALYHASYADRAGVHISHDESSVLKWIDGLKPYMPFAQLGWDGYVDQATLACAIVDIASNYGELRLRPSAFPDEYALLADVACMTRAIRKEDVHLAGAVVRALRSFGLEDDDGRVKRGCEYIMQAQTTEGDDSGGWPTRDKDTSSYAYYHAAACAVGALYAPLFRGFGPACGAPASDGFSACGAQLRSEKAMGFLAEQYAAGAAAGDEAWVSALKPGERACRRLAGLLKWHAAMQKRSIDDYDEGAPVRRRTRLR
;
A
#
# COMPACT_ATOMS: atom_id res chain seq x y z
N MET A 1 2.59 -13.27 -31.92
CA MET A 1 2.18 -12.15 -31.05
C MET A 1 1.71 -12.80 -29.76
N GLY A 2 2.65 -12.95 -28.81
CA GLY A 2 2.37 -13.56 -27.51
C GLY A 2 2.09 -12.44 -26.52
N ASP A 3 0.97 -12.56 -25.81
CA ASP A 3 0.60 -11.67 -24.70
C ASP A 3 1.61 -11.83 -23.57
N ALA A 4 2.34 -10.76 -23.26
CA ALA A 4 3.11 -10.68 -22.02
C ALA A 4 2.12 -10.63 -20.85
N LYS A 5 2.06 -11.70 -20.06
CA LYS A 5 1.39 -11.69 -18.76
C LYS A 5 2.22 -10.81 -17.82
N GLU A 6 1.76 -9.58 -17.57
CA GLU A 6 2.15 -8.87 -16.36
C GLU A 6 1.68 -9.71 -15.16
N THR A 7 2.61 -10.41 -14.52
CA THR A 7 2.38 -11.06 -13.23
C THR A 7 2.61 -10.02 -12.15
N GLY A 8 1.65 -9.10 -11.99
CA GLY A 8 1.62 -8.18 -10.86
C GLY A 8 1.24 -8.95 -9.59
N GLY A 9 2.20 -9.61 -8.95
CA GLY A 9 2.02 -10.14 -7.59
C GLY A 9 1.72 -9.00 -6.63
N ARG A 10 0.79 -9.21 -5.70
CA ARG A 10 0.54 -8.20 -4.66
C ARG A 10 1.78 -8.09 -3.78
N TRP A 11 2.04 -6.94 -3.17
CA TRP A 11 3.29 -6.69 -2.43
C TRP A 11 3.45 -7.59 -1.19
N TRP A 12 2.36 -8.17 -0.68
CA TRP A 12 2.41 -9.20 0.38
C TRP A 12 2.58 -10.63 -0.18
N GLU A 13 2.36 -10.82 -1.47
CA GLU A 13 2.74 -12.00 -2.24
C GLU A 13 4.18 -11.77 -2.71
N GLY A 14 5.14 -12.00 -1.81
CA GLY A 14 6.55 -11.94 -2.20
C GLY A 14 6.82 -12.83 -3.43
N GLU A 15 7.83 -12.47 -4.22
CA GLU A 15 8.36 -13.31 -5.29
C GLU A 15 8.58 -14.75 -4.75
N GLY A 16 7.71 -15.68 -5.14
CA GLY A 16 7.67 -17.03 -4.56
C GLY A 16 6.31 -17.73 -4.55
N ALA A 17 5.21 -17.05 -4.89
CA ALA A 17 3.87 -17.68 -4.98
C ALA A 17 3.61 -18.46 -6.29
N ALA A 18 4.64 -18.69 -7.13
CA ALA A 18 4.55 -19.59 -8.27
C ALA A 18 5.06 -20.99 -7.87
N GLY A 19 4.12 -21.92 -7.62
CA GLY A 19 4.37 -23.37 -7.69
C GLY A 19 5.28 -23.96 -6.61
N PHE A 20 4.72 -24.25 -5.43
CA PHE A 20 5.27 -25.29 -4.55
C PHE A 20 5.06 -26.66 -5.20
N ASN A 21 5.99 -27.07 -6.07
CA ASN A 21 6.11 -28.46 -6.47
C ASN A 21 6.91 -29.20 -5.40
N PHE A 22 6.23 -30.09 -4.68
CA PHE A 22 6.87 -31.15 -3.91
C PHE A 22 7.53 -32.12 -4.89
N THR A 23 8.85 -32.04 -5.03
CA THR A 23 9.67 -33.18 -5.46
C THR A 23 10.95 -33.21 -4.64
N GLU A 24 11.33 -34.43 -4.31
CA GLU A 24 12.40 -34.87 -3.41
C GLU A 24 13.78 -34.29 -3.76
N ASP A 25 14.62 -34.23 -2.72
CA ASP A 25 16.09 -34.17 -2.71
C ASP A 25 16.76 -34.23 -4.09
N ASN A 26 17.40 -33.13 -4.49
CA ASN A 26 18.55 -33.21 -5.38
C ASN A 26 19.62 -32.19 -4.99
N GLU A 27 20.82 -32.72 -4.84
CA GLU A 27 22.05 -32.05 -4.46
C GLU A 27 22.48 -30.99 -5.50
N GLY A 28 23.02 -29.87 -5.00
CA GLY A 28 23.98 -29.01 -5.71
C GLY A 28 23.44 -28.04 -6.75
N ASP A 29 23.21 -26.79 -6.32
CA ASP A 29 23.41 -25.64 -7.22
C ASP A 29 24.05 -24.47 -6.44
N ASN A 30 25.24 -24.08 -6.87
CA ASN A 30 26.13 -23.10 -6.21
C ASN A 30 25.51 -21.70 -6.30
N THR A 31 25.01 -21.18 -5.19
CA THR A 31 24.55 -19.79 -5.06
C THR A 31 25.32 -19.07 -3.96
N ASP A 32 26.65 -19.10 -4.02
CA ASP A 32 27.48 -18.43 -3.02
C ASP A 32 28.53 -17.52 -3.69
N ASP A 33 28.57 -16.26 -3.24
CA ASP A 33 29.70 -15.31 -3.30
C ASP A 33 29.78 -14.19 -4.38
N TYR A 34 28.69 -13.78 -5.02
CA TYR A 34 28.67 -12.49 -5.75
C TYR A 34 28.58 -11.29 -4.79
N THR A 35 29.40 -10.25 -5.02
CA THR A 35 29.42 -9.02 -4.21
C THR A 35 29.17 -7.77 -5.07
N SER A 36 28.52 -6.76 -4.50
CA SER A 36 28.30 -5.44 -5.12
C SER A 36 29.31 -4.37 -4.66
N GLU A 37 30.23 -4.73 -3.76
CA GLU A 37 31.22 -3.81 -3.18
C GLU A 37 32.65 -4.16 -3.67
N GLY A 38 33.50 -3.13 -3.80
CA GLY A 38 34.94 -3.32 -4.06
C GLY A 38 35.37 -3.52 -5.52
N CYS A 39 34.49 -3.27 -6.50
CA CYS A 39 34.84 -3.27 -7.93
C CYS A 39 34.41 -1.97 -8.63
N ASP A 40 35.34 -1.37 -9.37
CA ASP A 40 35.16 -0.09 -10.07
C ASP A 40 34.19 -0.17 -11.26
N PHE A 41 33.80 -1.38 -11.68
CA PHE A 41 32.90 -1.60 -12.81
C PHE A 41 31.44 -1.72 -12.41
N VAL A 42 31.12 -1.97 -11.14
CA VAL A 42 29.74 -2.04 -10.65
C VAL A 42 29.06 -0.68 -10.85
N ASN A 43 27.84 -0.69 -11.38
CA ASN A 43 27.07 0.47 -11.88
C ASN A 43 27.57 1.12 -13.17
N ARG A 44 28.58 0.56 -13.87
CA ARG A 44 28.94 1.06 -15.20
C ARG A 44 27.99 0.49 -16.26
N SER A 45 27.64 1.34 -17.22
CA SER A 45 26.86 0.94 -18.40
C SER A 45 27.76 0.20 -19.39
N VAL A 46 27.23 -0.90 -19.94
CA VAL A 46 27.86 -1.74 -20.95
C VAL A 46 26.94 -1.85 -22.17
N LEU A 47 27.52 -2.12 -23.34
CA LEU A 47 26.79 -2.37 -24.58
C LEU A 47 27.29 -3.68 -25.18
N ARG A 48 26.44 -4.71 -25.19
CA ARG A 48 26.73 -6.00 -25.84
C ARG A 48 26.21 -5.97 -27.28
N LYS A 49 27.05 -6.40 -28.22
CA LYS A 49 26.68 -6.56 -29.63
C LYS A 49 26.58 -8.05 -29.96
N PHE A 50 25.36 -8.55 -30.03
CA PHE A 50 25.10 -9.92 -30.42
C PHE A 50 25.14 -10.07 -31.94
N GLY A 51 25.42 -11.28 -32.42
CA GLY A 51 25.40 -11.60 -33.85
C GLY A 51 24.05 -11.24 -34.50
N ARG A 52 24.08 -10.83 -35.78
CA ARG A 52 22.93 -10.32 -36.56
C ARG A 52 22.49 -8.87 -36.27
N GLY A 53 23.35 -8.07 -35.63
CA GLY A 53 23.12 -6.63 -35.46
C GLY A 53 22.14 -6.30 -34.33
N ILE A 54 22.00 -7.19 -33.35
CA ILE A 54 21.24 -6.96 -32.13
C ILE A 54 22.20 -6.35 -31.11
N GLU A 55 21.87 -5.17 -30.59
CA GLU A 55 22.65 -4.47 -29.57
C GLU A 55 21.80 -4.38 -28.30
N SER A 56 22.38 -4.70 -27.13
CA SER A 56 21.70 -4.60 -25.84
C SER A 56 22.52 -3.76 -24.87
N TYR A 57 21.86 -2.79 -24.24
CA TYR A 57 22.45 -2.00 -23.16
C TYR A 57 22.19 -2.71 -21.84
N GLY A 58 23.22 -2.74 -20.99
CA GLY A 58 23.12 -3.28 -19.64
C GLY A 58 23.92 -2.48 -18.63
N THR A 59 23.81 -2.88 -17.37
CA THR A 59 24.55 -2.32 -16.24
C THR A 59 25.18 -3.46 -15.45
N VAL A 60 26.45 -3.33 -15.09
CA VAL A 60 27.10 -4.28 -14.17
C VAL A 60 26.48 -4.13 -12.78
N VAL A 61 25.84 -5.19 -12.25
CA VAL A 61 25.12 -5.16 -10.97
C VAL A 61 25.90 -5.78 -9.82
N SER A 62 26.76 -6.76 -10.10
CA SER A 62 27.60 -7.44 -9.11
C SER A 62 28.80 -8.10 -9.78
N TRP A 63 29.79 -8.51 -9.00
CA TRP A 63 30.95 -9.24 -9.52
C TRP A 63 31.36 -10.38 -8.58
N LEU A 64 31.99 -11.40 -9.14
CA LEU A 64 32.59 -12.52 -8.46
C LEU A 64 34.12 -12.34 -8.50
N PRO A 65 34.77 -12.14 -7.34
CA PRO A 65 36.22 -11.98 -7.28
C PRO A 65 36.99 -13.19 -7.81
N ALA A 66 38.09 -12.94 -8.54
CA ALA A 66 38.94 -13.98 -9.12
C ALA A 66 39.43 -15.05 -8.13
N HIS A 67 39.64 -14.67 -6.85
CA HIS A 67 40.07 -15.61 -5.82
C HIS A 67 38.97 -16.61 -5.38
N LEU A 68 37.72 -16.36 -5.76
CA LEU A 68 36.56 -17.22 -5.52
C LEU A 68 36.15 -18.02 -6.77
N ASN A 69 36.80 -17.80 -7.91
CA ASN A 69 36.46 -18.42 -9.20
C ASN A 69 37.70 -18.77 -10.02
N GLU A 70 38.45 -19.77 -9.58
CA GLU A 70 39.59 -20.38 -10.32
C GLU A 70 40.65 -19.41 -10.89
N GLY A 71 40.74 -18.17 -10.37
CA GLY A 71 41.68 -17.15 -10.83
C GLY A 71 41.12 -16.16 -11.86
N GLU A 72 39.83 -16.25 -12.23
CA GLU A 72 39.18 -15.37 -13.21
C GLU A 72 37.96 -14.65 -12.59
N PRO A 73 37.86 -13.32 -12.70
CA PRO A 73 36.69 -12.59 -12.21
C PRO A 73 35.51 -12.69 -13.18
N TYR A 74 34.30 -12.81 -12.67
CA TYR A 74 33.06 -12.67 -13.45
C TYR A 74 32.27 -11.44 -13.04
N TYR A 75 31.62 -10.80 -14.02
CA TYR A 75 30.87 -9.57 -13.83
C TYR A 75 29.44 -9.77 -14.29
N ARG A 76 28.50 -9.72 -13.35
CA ARG A 76 27.09 -9.85 -13.64
C ARG A 76 26.55 -8.56 -14.23
N VAL A 77 26.02 -8.65 -15.44
CA VAL A 77 25.37 -7.56 -16.15
C VAL A 77 23.88 -7.83 -16.22
N ARG A 78 23.08 -6.84 -15.86
CA ARG A 78 21.64 -6.83 -16.13
C ARG A 78 21.35 -5.92 -17.31
N HIS A 79 20.77 -6.49 -18.36
CA HIS A 79 20.34 -5.81 -19.57
C HIS A 79 19.00 -5.09 -19.37
N ASP A 80 18.72 -4.11 -20.23
CA ASP A 80 17.51 -3.28 -20.15
C ASP A 80 16.20 -4.05 -20.37
N ASP A 81 16.27 -5.22 -21.01
CA ASP A 81 15.16 -6.14 -21.20
C ASP A 81 14.91 -7.05 -19.99
N GLY A 82 15.73 -6.94 -18.95
CA GLY A 82 15.64 -7.72 -17.71
C GLY A 82 16.48 -8.99 -17.71
N ASP A 83 17.16 -9.32 -18.82
CA ASP A 83 18.03 -10.49 -18.90
C ASP A 83 19.35 -10.25 -18.13
N GLU A 84 19.87 -11.31 -17.50
CA GLU A 84 21.16 -11.28 -16.80
C GLU A 84 22.19 -12.15 -17.50
N GLU A 85 23.42 -11.65 -17.61
CA GLU A 85 24.56 -12.32 -18.24
C GLU A 85 25.80 -12.12 -17.37
N ASP A 86 26.60 -13.17 -17.16
CA ASP A 86 27.90 -13.05 -16.50
C ASP A 86 28.99 -12.90 -17.57
N LEU A 87 29.76 -11.82 -17.50
CA LEU A 87 30.85 -11.50 -18.42
C LEU A 87 32.21 -11.78 -17.80
N ASP A 88 33.15 -12.32 -18.57
CA ASP A 88 34.56 -12.33 -18.18
C ASP A 88 35.21 -10.93 -18.33
N GLU A 89 36.47 -10.80 -17.92
CA GLU A 89 37.20 -9.52 -17.98
C GLU A 89 37.38 -8.99 -19.42
N ALA A 90 37.60 -9.87 -20.40
CA ALA A 90 37.79 -9.47 -21.79
C ALA A 90 36.47 -9.02 -22.43
N GLU A 91 35.39 -9.76 -22.17
CA GLU A 91 34.04 -9.45 -22.61
C GLU A 91 33.50 -8.16 -21.99
N LEU A 92 33.77 -7.94 -20.69
CA LEU A 92 33.42 -6.70 -20.02
C LEU A 92 34.17 -5.51 -20.62
N ALA A 93 35.47 -5.66 -20.90
CA ALA A 93 36.27 -4.59 -21.50
C ALA A 93 35.76 -4.21 -22.90
N GLU A 94 35.37 -5.19 -23.72
CA GLU A 94 34.74 -4.95 -25.02
C GLU A 94 33.39 -4.24 -24.89
N ALA A 95 32.55 -4.68 -23.95
CA ALA A 95 31.21 -4.11 -23.74
C ALA A 95 31.26 -2.69 -23.15
N LEU A 96 32.22 -2.40 -22.26
CA LEU A 96 32.47 -1.05 -21.75
C LEU A 96 32.97 -0.12 -22.87
N LYS A 97 33.90 -0.59 -23.70
CA LYS A 97 34.42 0.19 -24.83
C LYS A 97 33.32 0.49 -25.85
N ALA A 98 32.46 -0.49 -26.14
CA ALA A 98 31.31 -0.29 -27.01
C ALA A 98 30.33 0.75 -26.45
N ALA A 99 30.09 0.76 -25.13
CA ALA A 99 29.26 1.76 -24.47
C ALA A 99 29.89 3.16 -24.44
N GLU A 100 31.23 3.26 -24.43
CA GLU A 100 31.94 4.54 -24.56
C GLU A 100 31.87 5.10 -25.99
N GLU A 101 31.99 4.24 -27.01
CA GLU A 101 31.89 4.63 -28.42
C GLU A 101 30.46 4.95 -28.86
N GLN A 102 29.48 4.24 -28.30
CA GLN A 102 28.06 4.40 -28.57
C GLN A 102 27.31 4.57 -27.24
N PRO A 103 27.37 5.78 -26.65
CA PRO A 103 26.71 6.05 -25.39
C PRO A 103 25.20 5.85 -25.53
N ARG A 104 24.62 5.23 -24.50
CA ARG A 104 23.20 4.92 -24.41
C ARG A 104 22.34 6.13 -24.82
N PRO A 105 21.47 6.02 -25.84
CA PRO A 105 20.64 7.14 -26.27
C PRO A 105 19.72 7.55 -25.11
N VAL A 106 19.79 8.82 -24.73
CA VAL A 106 19.05 9.36 -23.60
C VAL A 106 17.57 9.52 -23.98
N THR A 107 16.81 8.43 -23.89
CA THR A 107 15.35 8.49 -23.74
C THR A 107 15.05 8.74 -22.27
N ALA A 108 14.71 9.99 -21.93
CA ALA A 108 14.15 10.47 -20.67
C ALA A 108 14.44 9.61 -19.41
N VAL A 109 15.69 9.64 -18.94
CA VAL A 109 16.06 9.15 -17.60
C VAL A 109 16.68 10.30 -16.82
N VAL A 110 15.97 10.67 -15.75
CA VAL A 110 16.46 11.16 -14.44
C VAL A 110 17.79 11.92 -14.47
N LYS A 111 17.71 13.26 -14.42
CA LYS A 111 18.78 14.05 -13.81
C LYS A 111 18.68 13.89 -12.30
N THR A 112 19.50 13.02 -11.74
CA THR A 112 19.87 13.04 -10.33
C THR A 112 20.48 14.41 -10.01
N VAL A 113 19.80 15.21 -9.20
CA VAL A 113 20.45 16.34 -8.53
C VAL A 113 21.17 15.75 -7.32
N SER A 114 22.44 15.38 -7.51
CA SER A 114 23.34 15.06 -6.42
C SER A 114 23.49 16.28 -5.52
N ASN A 115 23.01 16.15 -4.29
CA ASN A 115 23.01 17.20 -3.28
C ASN A 115 24.36 17.23 -2.52
N GLU A 116 25.47 17.19 -3.26
CA GLU A 116 26.82 17.14 -2.68
C GLU A 116 27.26 18.48 -2.09
N LYS A 117 26.60 19.60 -2.46
CA LYS A 117 26.88 20.92 -1.87
C LYS A 117 26.22 21.18 -0.50
N ALA A 118 25.35 20.29 -0.03
CA ALA A 118 24.65 20.47 1.26
C ALA A 118 25.41 19.87 2.46
N LEU A 119 26.45 19.07 2.22
CA LEU A 119 27.19 18.34 3.26
C LEU A 119 28.58 18.90 3.58
N GLU A 120 29.10 19.87 2.81
CA GLU A 120 30.42 20.51 3.05
C GLU A 120 30.35 21.83 3.83
N ALA A 121 29.19 22.28 4.32
CA ALA A 121 29.03 23.57 5.00
C ALA A 121 28.96 23.50 6.53
N LEU A 122 29.46 22.42 7.15
CA LEU A 122 29.56 22.28 8.59
C LEU A 122 31.00 21.93 8.98
N ASP A 123 31.89 22.91 8.90
CA ASP A 123 32.85 23.13 9.99
C ASP A 123 33.48 24.52 9.93
N ASP A 124 33.41 25.14 11.10
CA ASP A 124 34.23 26.21 11.68
C ASP A 124 34.11 27.70 11.30
N HIS A 125 33.87 28.46 12.37
CA HIS A 125 34.09 29.88 12.63
C HIS A 125 33.32 30.99 11.85
N GLY A 126 32.30 31.53 12.53
CA GLY A 126 31.99 32.97 12.49
C GLY A 126 30.50 33.34 12.48
N LYS A 127 29.91 33.60 13.65
CA LYS A 127 28.51 34.01 13.90
C LYS A 127 27.84 34.85 12.78
N PRO A 128 26.59 34.49 12.37
CA PRO A 128 25.66 35.40 11.72
C PRO A 128 24.39 35.63 12.61
N PRO A 129 23.47 36.53 12.24
CA PRO A 129 23.08 37.74 12.97
C PRO A 129 21.90 37.52 13.94
N GLU A 130 21.66 38.51 14.81
CA GLU A 130 20.50 38.55 15.72
C GLU A 130 19.17 38.40 14.96
N ALA A 131 18.33 37.49 15.48
CA ALA A 131 17.06 37.12 14.91
C ALA A 131 16.06 38.30 14.90
N PRO A 132 15.46 38.65 13.76
CA PRO A 132 14.19 39.34 13.74
C PRO A 132 13.05 38.33 13.59
N GLY A 133 12.14 38.36 14.55
CA GLY A 133 10.72 38.04 14.30
C GLY A 133 10.29 36.65 14.70
N THR A 134 9.38 36.61 15.66
CA THR A 134 8.50 35.49 16.00
C THR A 134 7.94 34.83 14.74
N TYR A 135 8.11 33.51 14.66
CA TYR A 135 7.46 32.68 13.66
C TYR A 135 5.98 32.57 14.02
N ASP A 136 5.19 33.54 13.57
CA ASP A 136 3.75 33.39 13.56
C ASP A 136 3.39 32.45 12.40
N ALA A 137 2.88 31.26 12.73
CA ALA A 137 2.32 30.34 11.75
C ALA A 137 0.84 30.64 11.52
N PRO A 138 0.43 31.02 10.29
CA PRO A 138 -0.96 30.84 9.85
C PRO A 138 -1.05 30.31 8.40
N PRO A 139 -2.26 30.06 7.84
CA PRO A 139 -3.23 28.97 8.05
C PRO A 139 -3.14 27.91 6.91
N ASP A 140 -3.29 26.60 7.07
CA ASP A 140 -3.35 25.64 8.18
C ASP A 140 -2.66 24.37 7.62
N ALA A 141 -1.70 23.77 8.34
CA ALA A 141 -0.97 22.58 7.89
C ALA A 141 -1.91 21.42 7.52
N GLN A 142 -3.10 21.36 8.11
CA GLN A 142 -4.16 20.42 7.72
C GLN A 142 -4.65 20.65 6.28
N THR A 143 -4.79 21.90 5.85
CA THR A 143 -5.23 22.23 4.48
C THR A 143 -4.21 21.78 3.44
N LYS A 144 -2.91 21.98 3.72
CA LYS A 144 -1.83 21.50 2.83
C LYS A 144 -1.81 19.98 2.74
N ARG A 145 -1.98 19.29 3.88
CA ARG A 145 -2.07 17.82 3.92
C ARG A 145 -3.26 17.29 3.12
N LEU A 146 -4.45 17.89 3.28
CA LEU A 146 -5.63 17.50 2.51
C LEU A 146 -5.46 17.76 1.01
N ALA A 147 -4.79 18.85 0.62
CA ALA A 147 -4.50 19.12 -0.78
C ALA A 147 -3.52 18.08 -1.38
N SER A 148 -2.51 17.67 -0.62
CA SER A 148 -1.58 16.59 -1.01
C SER A 148 -2.31 15.24 -1.13
N ALA A 149 -3.17 14.92 -0.17
CA ALA A 149 -4.02 13.72 -0.20
C ALA A 149 -4.97 13.71 -1.41
N TRP A 150 -5.54 14.86 -1.76
CA TRP A 150 -6.40 15.01 -2.94
C TRP A 150 -5.65 14.69 -4.23
N LYS A 151 -4.45 15.26 -4.42
CA LYS A 151 -3.61 14.98 -5.60
C LYS A 151 -3.28 13.49 -5.70
N GLY A 152 -2.94 12.87 -4.57
CA GLY A 152 -2.68 11.44 -4.52
C GLY A 152 -3.88 10.57 -4.87
N LEU A 153 -5.06 10.94 -4.38
CA LEU A 153 -6.29 10.23 -4.72
C LEU A 153 -6.66 10.39 -6.19
N SER A 154 -6.40 11.56 -6.79
CA SER A 154 -6.55 11.79 -8.22
C SER A 154 -5.57 10.94 -9.04
N PHE A 155 -4.29 10.88 -8.63
CA PHE A 155 -3.30 10.00 -9.26
C PHE A 155 -3.75 8.52 -9.24
N ILE A 156 -4.23 8.02 -8.09
CA ILE A 156 -4.77 6.66 -7.98
C ILE A 156 -5.97 6.46 -8.92
N ALA A 157 -6.84 7.45 -9.04
CA ALA A 157 -7.97 7.38 -9.95
C ALA A 157 -7.55 7.27 -11.42
N ASP A 158 -6.52 8.03 -11.82
CA ASP A 158 -6.00 8.00 -13.19
C ASP A 158 -5.36 6.63 -13.50
N LEU A 159 -4.65 6.01 -12.54
CA LEU A 159 -4.17 4.63 -12.67
C LEU A 159 -5.32 3.64 -12.89
N LEU A 160 -6.43 3.79 -12.16
CA LEU A 160 -7.57 2.87 -12.21
C LEU A 160 -8.48 3.07 -13.43
N ASP A 161 -8.32 4.18 -14.17
CA ASP A 161 -8.96 4.34 -15.47
C ASP A 161 -8.38 3.34 -16.51
N ASN A 162 -7.16 2.85 -16.31
CA ASN A 162 -6.61 1.72 -17.07
C ASN A 162 -7.31 0.40 -16.68
N ASP A 163 -7.82 -0.34 -17.68
CA ASP A 163 -8.55 -1.59 -17.47
C ASP A 163 -7.70 -2.71 -16.87
N LEU A 164 -6.42 -2.80 -17.24
CA LEU A 164 -5.49 -3.79 -16.70
C LEU A 164 -5.22 -3.52 -15.21
N CYS A 165 -4.99 -2.25 -14.84
CA CYS A 165 -4.83 -1.84 -13.44
C CYS A 165 -6.08 -2.14 -12.61
N ALA A 166 -7.26 -1.75 -13.12
CA ALA A 166 -8.53 -2.04 -12.46
C ALA A 166 -8.80 -3.55 -12.31
N LYS A 167 -8.35 -4.37 -13.27
CA LYS A 167 -8.49 -5.83 -13.20
C LYS A 167 -7.54 -6.44 -12.16
N ASN A 168 -6.27 -6.03 -12.17
CA ASN A 168 -5.22 -6.67 -11.38
C ASN A 168 -5.31 -6.30 -9.89
N PHE A 169 -5.53 -5.02 -9.57
CA PHE A 169 -5.55 -4.54 -8.18
C PHE A 169 -6.79 -3.71 -7.82
N GLY A 170 -7.84 -3.76 -8.63
CA GLY A 170 -9.09 -3.04 -8.35
C GLY A 170 -9.77 -3.47 -7.06
N ALA A 171 -9.63 -4.73 -6.63
CA ALA A 171 -10.19 -5.19 -5.35
C ALA A 171 -9.52 -4.51 -4.14
N ASP A 172 -8.19 -4.39 -4.15
CA ASP A 172 -7.45 -3.70 -3.10
C ASP A 172 -7.72 -2.19 -3.14
N ALA A 173 -7.69 -1.60 -4.34
CA ALA A 173 -8.05 -0.19 -4.54
C ALA A 173 -9.47 0.11 -4.07
N LEU A 174 -10.44 -0.79 -4.29
CA LEU A 174 -11.80 -0.61 -3.82
C LEU A 174 -11.88 -0.64 -2.28
N THR A 175 -11.09 -1.50 -1.62
CA THR A 175 -10.98 -1.54 -0.15
C THR A 175 -10.42 -0.23 0.39
N PHE A 176 -9.32 0.26 -0.21
CA PHE A 176 -8.71 1.54 0.14
C PHE A 176 -9.67 2.72 -0.08
N LEU A 177 -10.22 2.87 -1.29
CA LEU A 177 -11.14 3.96 -1.64
C LEU A 177 -12.39 3.95 -0.76
N SER A 178 -12.93 2.77 -0.44
CA SER A 178 -14.07 2.64 0.47
C SER A 178 -13.71 3.11 1.89
N SER A 179 -12.49 2.85 2.33
CA SER A 179 -12.00 3.31 3.64
C SER A 179 -11.80 4.82 3.70
N VAL A 180 -11.27 5.43 2.62
CA VAL A 180 -11.20 6.90 2.48
C VAL A 180 -12.61 7.50 2.43
N ALA A 181 -13.52 6.93 1.65
CA ALA A 181 -14.92 7.37 1.59
C ALA A 181 -15.61 7.24 2.96
N ALA A 182 -15.20 6.27 3.78
CA ALA A 182 -15.79 6.05 5.09
C ALA A 182 -15.28 7.04 6.15
N THR A 183 -14.00 7.42 6.08
CA THR A 183 -13.26 8.05 7.19
C THR A 183 -12.75 9.45 6.88
N ALA A 184 -12.53 9.82 5.62
CA ALA A 184 -11.98 11.13 5.31
C ALA A 184 -12.98 12.28 5.54
N PRO A 185 -12.49 13.50 5.80
CA PRO A 185 -13.31 14.70 5.68
C PRO A 185 -13.62 15.01 4.21
N ASP A 186 -14.63 15.85 3.98
CA ASP A 186 -14.82 16.47 2.66
C ASP A 186 -13.68 17.48 2.40
N PRO A 187 -13.23 17.63 1.14
CA PRO A 187 -13.81 17.04 -0.08
C PRO A 187 -13.30 15.63 -0.43
N LEU A 188 -12.26 15.14 0.25
CA LEU A 188 -11.57 13.89 -0.08
C LEU A 188 -12.53 12.68 -0.06
N ARG A 189 -13.40 12.62 0.94
CA ARG A 189 -14.47 11.62 1.05
C ARG A 189 -15.36 11.56 -0.19
N ALA A 190 -15.78 12.72 -0.70
CA ALA A 190 -16.69 12.79 -1.82
C ALA A 190 -16.00 12.36 -3.13
N LEU A 191 -14.72 12.68 -3.30
CA LEU A 191 -13.90 12.17 -4.41
C LEU A 191 -13.74 10.66 -4.33
N ALA A 192 -13.38 10.12 -3.16
CA ALA A 192 -13.27 8.67 -2.96
C ALA A 192 -14.58 7.95 -3.26
N THR A 193 -15.71 8.48 -2.78
CA THR A 193 -17.05 7.92 -3.04
C THR A 193 -17.35 7.85 -4.54
N TYR A 194 -17.01 8.89 -5.30
CA TYR A 194 -17.17 8.91 -6.76
C TYR A 194 -16.39 7.77 -7.44
N HIS A 195 -15.14 7.54 -7.03
CA HIS A 195 -14.31 6.47 -7.61
C HIS A 195 -14.74 5.08 -7.16
N VAL A 196 -15.21 4.91 -5.91
CA VAL A 196 -15.79 3.64 -5.41
C VAL A 196 -16.94 3.20 -6.30
N GLU A 197 -17.91 4.08 -6.59
CA GLU A 197 -19.08 3.73 -7.40
C GLU A 197 -18.69 3.24 -8.81
N ARG A 198 -17.71 3.92 -9.45
CA ARG A 198 -17.23 3.55 -10.78
C ARG A 198 -16.43 2.24 -10.77
N LEU A 199 -15.48 2.13 -9.85
CA LEU A 199 -14.59 0.96 -9.77
C LEU A 199 -15.36 -0.30 -9.37
N ALA A 200 -16.33 -0.19 -8.46
CA ALA A 200 -17.16 -1.34 -8.06
C ALA A 200 -17.92 -1.94 -9.25
N ILE A 201 -18.50 -1.10 -10.12
CA ILE A 201 -19.19 -1.56 -11.34
C ILE A 201 -18.17 -2.18 -12.30
N LYS A 202 -17.06 -1.49 -12.56
CA LYS A 202 -16.00 -1.94 -13.48
C LYS A 202 -15.42 -3.30 -13.07
N TRP A 203 -15.10 -3.45 -11.78
CA TRP A 203 -14.54 -4.70 -11.24
C TRP A 203 -15.58 -5.81 -11.23
N ARG A 204 -16.82 -5.55 -10.77
CA ARG A 204 -17.90 -6.55 -10.76
C ARG A 204 -18.19 -7.10 -12.16
N ASP A 205 -18.20 -6.24 -13.16
CA ASP A 205 -18.56 -6.64 -14.53
C ASP A 205 -17.36 -7.21 -15.33
N GLY A 206 -16.12 -6.88 -14.92
CA GLY A 206 -14.89 -7.25 -15.61
C GLY A 206 -14.08 -8.39 -14.98
N PHE A 207 -14.34 -8.73 -13.71
CA PHE A 207 -13.65 -9.84 -13.03
C PHE A 207 -14.26 -11.19 -13.44
N ALA A 208 -13.39 -12.15 -13.72
CA ALA A 208 -13.77 -13.50 -14.07
C ALA A 208 -13.01 -14.50 -13.19
N PHE A 209 -13.72 -15.46 -12.64
CA PHE A 209 -13.17 -16.55 -11.83
C PHE A 209 -13.52 -17.87 -12.48
N ASP A 210 -12.52 -18.65 -12.86
CA ASP A 210 -12.73 -19.98 -13.43
C ASP A 210 -12.51 -21.05 -12.36
N SER A 211 -13.59 -21.45 -11.70
CA SER A 211 -13.53 -22.43 -10.61
C SER A 211 -12.99 -23.81 -11.00
N ASP A 212 -12.92 -24.14 -12.30
CA ASP A 212 -12.39 -25.43 -12.75
C ASP A 212 -10.87 -25.42 -12.95
N GLN A 213 -10.27 -24.24 -13.14
CA GLN A 213 -8.82 -24.07 -13.29
C GLN A 213 -8.17 -23.34 -12.10
N ALA A 214 -8.98 -22.77 -11.21
CA ALA A 214 -8.47 -21.93 -10.14
C ALA A 214 -7.64 -22.71 -9.11
N GLU A 215 -6.52 -22.11 -8.68
CA GLU A 215 -5.78 -22.50 -7.48
C GLU A 215 -6.28 -21.74 -6.24
N PRO A 216 -6.03 -22.25 -5.01
CA PRO A 216 -6.54 -21.64 -3.79
C PRO A 216 -6.23 -20.14 -3.61
N PRO A 217 -5.04 -19.62 -3.99
CA PRO A 217 -4.77 -18.18 -3.95
C PRO A 217 -5.68 -17.36 -4.88
N GLU A 218 -6.02 -17.86 -6.06
CA GLU A 218 -6.93 -17.16 -7.00
C GLU A 218 -8.35 -17.07 -6.44
N CYS A 219 -8.77 -18.08 -5.66
CA CYS A 219 -10.02 -18.00 -4.89
C CYS A 219 -9.90 -16.96 -3.77
N ALA A 220 -8.75 -16.81 -3.12
CA ALA A 220 -8.54 -15.77 -2.10
C ALA A 220 -8.66 -14.36 -2.70
N ASP A 221 -8.14 -14.16 -3.91
CA ASP A 221 -8.30 -12.91 -4.66
C ASP A 221 -9.75 -12.60 -5.01
N ALA A 222 -10.51 -13.60 -5.47
CA ALA A 222 -11.95 -13.44 -5.72
C ALA A 222 -12.70 -13.05 -4.43
N LEU A 223 -12.37 -13.66 -3.29
CA LEU A 223 -12.96 -13.34 -2.00
C LEU A 223 -12.57 -11.95 -1.49
N CYS A 224 -11.34 -11.49 -1.75
CA CYS A 224 -10.94 -10.09 -1.51
C CYS A 224 -11.84 -9.12 -2.28
N GLY A 225 -12.08 -9.37 -3.57
CA GLY A 225 -12.97 -8.55 -4.38
C GLY A 225 -14.43 -8.58 -3.93
N ILE A 226 -14.96 -9.74 -3.54
CA ILE A 226 -16.30 -9.86 -2.95
C ILE A 226 -16.39 -9.03 -1.66
N ALA A 227 -15.43 -9.18 -0.74
CA ALA A 227 -15.40 -8.43 0.50
C ALA A 227 -15.32 -6.91 0.27
N ALA A 228 -14.52 -6.48 -0.72
CA ALA A 228 -14.41 -5.08 -1.12
C ALA A 228 -15.72 -4.52 -1.72
N LEU A 229 -16.41 -5.29 -2.56
CA LEU A 229 -17.73 -4.93 -3.10
C LEU A 229 -18.80 -4.84 -2.00
N GLU A 230 -18.86 -5.84 -1.11
CA GLU A 230 -19.85 -5.86 -0.03
C GLU A 230 -19.64 -4.68 0.93
N ARG A 231 -18.39 -4.26 1.15
CA ARG A 231 -18.03 -3.04 1.92
C ARG A 231 -18.63 -1.76 1.34
N CYS A 232 -18.74 -1.64 0.02
CA CYS A 232 -19.37 -0.49 -0.64
C CYS A 232 -20.86 -0.69 -0.95
N GLY A 233 -21.48 -1.78 -0.46
CA GLY A 233 -22.90 -2.07 -0.64
C GLY A 233 -23.26 -2.69 -1.99
N VAL A 234 -22.27 -3.22 -2.72
CA VAL A 234 -22.48 -3.94 -3.98
C VAL A 234 -22.34 -5.43 -3.74
N GLY A 235 -23.36 -6.21 -4.10
CA GLY A 235 -23.31 -7.67 -4.01
C GLY A 235 -22.81 -8.32 -5.30
N HIS A 236 -22.11 -9.44 -5.17
CA HIS A 236 -21.77 -10.34 -6.29
C HIS A 236 -22.17 -11.79 -5.97
N ALA A 237 -23.47 -12.03 -5.83
CA ALA A 237 -24.01 -13.30 -5.33
C ALA A 237 -23.54 -14.55 -6.11
N ASN A 238 -23.43 -14.47 -7.44
CA ASN A 238 -23.02 -15.61 -8.28
C ASN A 238 -21.57 -16.02 -8.00
N LEU A 239 -20.61 -15.09 -8.14
CA LEU A 239 -19.20 -15.33 -7.79
C LEU A 239 -19.04 -15.84 -6.35
N LYS A 240 -19.81 -15.30 -5.40
CA LYS A 240 -19.79 -15.79 -4.01
C LYS A 240 -20.25 -17.24 -3.87
N LEU A 241 -21.25 -17.67 -4.64
CA LEU A 241 -21.67 -19.07 -4.70
C LEU A 241 -20.59 -19.94 -5.38
N GLU A 242 -20.01 -19.47 -6.48
CA GLU A 242 -18.92 -20.18 -7.19
C GLU A 242 -17.70 -20.39 -6.28
N CYS A 243 -17.26 -19.38 -5.53
CA CYS A 243 -16.17 -19.52 -4.56
C CYS A 243 -16.52 -20.50 -3.44
N ARG A 244 -17.77 -20.51 -2.94
CA ARG A 244 -18.22 -21.47 -1.92
C ARG A 244 -18.19 -22.90 -2.43
N ASP A 245 -18.68 -23.12 -3.65
CA ASP A 245 -18.69 -24.43 -4.29
C ASP A 245 -17.25 -24.90 -4.57
N TYR A 246 -16.38 -24.00 -5.04
CA TYR A 246 -14.95 -24.25 -5.20
C TYR A 246 -14.30 -24.68 -3.88
N VAL A 247 -14.46 -23.90 -2.81
CA VAL A 247 -13.90 -24.22 -1.49
C VAL A 247 -14.40 -25.58 -1.00
N ALA A 248 -15.70 -25.87 -1.11
CA ALA A 248 -16.27 -27.14 -0.69
C ALA A 248 -15.72 -28.34 -1.50
N LYS A 249 -15.65 -28.21 -2.83
CA LYS A 249 -15.13 -29.23 -3.75
C LYS A 249 -13.64 -29.50 -3.49
N THR A 250 -12.83 -28.44 -3.47
CA THR A 250 -11.36 -28.54 -3.39
C THR A 250 -10.89 -28.93 -1.99
N SER A 251 -11.53 -28.41 -0.94
CA SER A 251 -11.27 -28.82 0.45
C SER A 251 -11.54 -30.31 0.66
N LYS A 252 -12.65 -30.83 0.11
CA LYS A 252 -12.96 -32.26 0.16
C LYS A 252 -11.96 -33.12 -0.63
N ALA A 253 -11.50 -32.64 -1.79
CA ALA A 253 -10.59 -33.38 -2.66
C ALA A 253 -9.14 -33.42 -2.15
N ARG A 254 -8.61 -32.28 -1.68
CA ARG A 254 -7.21 -32.14 -1.20
C ARG A 254 -7.05 -32.46 0.29
N GLY A 255 -8.14 -32.44 1.05
CA GLY A 255 -8.14 -32.46 2.51
C GLY A 255 -8.16 -31.05 3.10
N ALA A 256 -8.94 -30.85 4.16
CA ALA A 256 -9.27 -29.52 4.69
C ALA A 256 -8.06 -28.70 5.14
N ASP A 257 -7.07 -29.34 5.77
CA ASP A 257 -5.86 -28.68 6.27
C ASP A 257 -4.87 -28.33 5.14
N VAL A 258 -4.77 -29.21 4.13
CA VAL A 258 -3.91 -29.00 2.96
C VAL A 258 -4.46 -27.84 2.12
N PHE A 259 -5.78 -27.84 1.89
CA PHE A 259 -6.46 -26.74 1.23
C PHE A 259 -6.27 -25.43 1.98
N ALA A 260 -6.55 -25.41 3.29
CA ALA A 260 -6.42 -24.19 4.09
C ALA A 260 -4.97 -23.67 4.11
N SER A 261 -3.98 -24.56 4.18
CA SER A 261 -2.57 -24.16 4.13
C SER A 261 -2.19 -23.51 2.80
N SER A 262 -2.67 -24.06 1.69
CA SER A 262 -2.44 -23.49 0.35
C SER A 262 -3.20 -22.19 0.14
N PHE A 263 -4.42 -22.09 0.67
CA PHE A 263 -5.25 -20.88 0.58
C PHE A 263 -4.64 -19.72 1.39
N LEU A 264 -4.18 -19.99 2.61
CA LEU A 264 -3.64 -18.97 3.51
C LEU A 264 -2.16 -18.66 3.22
N GLY A 265 -1.46 -19.51 2.47
CA GLY A 265 0.00 -19.44 2.34
C GLY A 265 0.75 -19.81 3.64
N ALA A 266 0.05 -20.36 4.64
CA ALA A 266 0.59 -20.68 5.96
C ALA A 266 -0.04 -21.95 6.53
N ASN A 267 0.79 -22.80 7.15
CA ASN A 267 0.32 -24.01 7.83
C ASN A 267 0.09 -23.74 9.32
N LEU A 268 -1.18 -23.50 9.68
CA LEU A 268 -1.59 -23.16 11.04
C LEU A 268 -1.55 -24.35 12.02
N SER A 269 -1.49 -25.58 11.51
CA SER A 269 -1.33 -26.79 12.33
C SER A 269 0.09 -26.91 12.90
N ARG A 270 1.04 -26.11 12.42
CA ARG A 270 2.39 -26.00 12.98
C ARG A 270 2.51 -24.69 13.77
N PRO A 271 3.21 -24.68 14.92
CA PRO A 271 3.42 -23.45 15.67
C PRO A 271 4.15 -22.41 14.82
N ALA A 272 3.75 -21.14 14.96
CA ALA A 272 4.37 -20.03 14.24
C ALA A 272 5.85 -19.84 14.60
N GLN A 273 6.27 -20.28 15.80
CA GLN A 273 7.69 -20.33 16.19
C GLN A 273 8.27 -21.74 16.02
N GLY A 274 9.50 -21.84 15.50
CA GLY A 274 10.23 -23.10 15.45
C GLY A 274 10.75 -23.45 16.85
N THR A 275 10.74 -24.73 17.22
CA THR A 275 11.35 -25.16 18.47
C THR A 275 12.87 -24.99 18.42
N LYS A 276 13.39 -23.98 19.11
CA LYS A 276 14.71 -23.92 19.78
C LYS A 276 16.03 -23.69 19.02
N ASP A 277 16.11 -23.46 17.71
CA ASP A 277 17.44 -23.28 17.05
C ASP A 277 17.64 -21.96 16.29
N VAL A 278 18.84 -21.39 16.48
CA VAL A 278 19.32 -20.03 16.13
C VAL A 278 19.57 -19.82 14.61
N THR A 279 19.09 -20.72 13.74
CA THR A 279 18.96 -20.49 12.28
C THR A 279 17.66 -19.72 11.94
N ASP A 280 17.21 -18.90 12.89
CA ASP A 280 15.81 -18.53 13.14
C ASP A 280 15.36 -17.26 12.39
N ALA A 281 16.27 -16.35 12.02
CA ALA A 281 15.90 -15.05 11.46
C ALA A 281 15.25 -15.16 10.07
N GLN A 282 15.91 -15.81 9.10
CA GLN A 282 15.39 -16.00 7.73
C GLN A 282 14.05 -16.77 7.76
N ARG A 283 13.99 -17.86 8.53
CA ARG A 283 12.77 -18.68 8.68
C ARG A 283 11.64 -17.90 9.33
N ARG A 284 11.93 -17.04 10.30
CA ARG A 284 10.96 -16.15 10.93
C ARG A 284 10.49 -15.07 9.97
N MET A 285 11.36 -14.50 9.13
CA MET A 285 10.98 -13.54 8.09
C MET A 285 9.99 -14.15 7.10
N THR A 286 10.26 -15.36 6.60
CA THR A 286 9.31 -16.08 5.73
C THR A 286 7.95 -16.27 6.42
N ARG A 287 7.95 -16.60 7.72
CA ARG A 287 6.71 -16.77 8.50
C ARG A 287 5.98 -15.46 8.77
N ILE A 288 6.68 -14.34 8.93
CA ILE A 288 6.08 -13.01 9.09
C ILE A 288 5.38 -12.59 7.80
N LYS A 289 6.00 -12.82 6.63
CA LYS A 289 5.34 -12.58 5.33
C LYS A 289 4.09 -13.45 5.17
N ALA A 290 4.24 -14.76 5.42
CA ALA A 290 3.13 -15.71 5.39
C ALA A 290 2.00 -15.33 6.36
N ALA A 291 2.34 -14.80 7.54
CA ALA A 291 1.37 -14.33 8.52
C ALA A 291 0.56 -13.13 8.01
N THR A 292 1.20 -12.16 7.35
CA THR A 292 0.51 -11.00 6.76
C THR A 292 -0.48 -11.45 5.70
N GLN A 293 -0.05 -12.34 4.79
CA GLN A 293 -0.91 -12.90 3.75
C GLN A 293 -2.08 -13.72 4.33
N ALA A 294 -1.79 -14.66 5.23
CA ALA A 294 -2.79 -15.50 5.87
C ALA A 294 -3.84 -14.65 6.60
N LEU A 295 -3.40 -13.57 7.25
CA LEU A 295 -4.29 -12.66 7.95
C LEU A 295 -5.25 -11.98 6.98
N TYR A 296 -4.77 -11.38 5.89
CA TYR A 296 -5.65 -10.79 4.87
C TYR A 296 -6.59 -11.82 4.24
N HIS A 297 -6.09 -12.99 3.85
CA HIS A 297 -6.89 -14.02 3.19
C HIS A 297 -8.02 -14.54 4.09
N ALA A 298 -7.73 -14.85 5.37
CA ALA A 298 -8.76 -15.24 6.33
C ALA A 298 -9.76 -14.11 6.59
N SER A 299 -9.26 -12.89 6.73
CA SER A 299 -10.04 -11.68 6.96
C SER A 299 -11.04 -11.39 5.83
N TYR A 300 -10.63 -11.58 4.57
CA TYR A 300 -11.49 -11.46 3.40
C TYR A 300 -12.48 -12.60 3.27
N ALA A 301 -12.08 -13.84 3.54
CA ALA A 301 -12.99 -14.98 3.53
C ALA A 301 -14.13 -14.83 4.55
N ASP A 302 -13.81 -14.40 5.78
CA ASP A 302 -14.78 -14.15 6.83
C ASP A 302 -15.75 -13.01 6.45
N ARG A 303 -15.23 -11.89 5.91
CA ARG A 303 -16.06 -10.76 5.44
C ARG A 303 -16.96 -11.15 4.28
N ALA A 304 -16.43 -11.94 3.34
CA ALA A 304 -17.21 -12.51 2.25
C ALA A 304 -18.15 -13.63 2.72
N GLY A 305 -18.13 -14.03 4.00
CA GLY A 305 -18.98 -15.09 4.55
C GLY A 305 -18.74 -16.44 3.88
N VAL A 306 -17.50 -16.75 3.51
CA VAL A 306 -17.08 -18.03 2.94
C VAL A 306 -16.19 -18.73 3.95
N HIS A 307 -16.70 -19.81 4.53
CA HIS A 307 -15.99 -20.52 5.59
C HIS A 307 -14.84 -21.35 5.03
N ILE A 308 -13.65 -21.10 5.57
CA ILE A 308 -12.44 -21.89 5.36
C ILE A 308 -12.10 -22.57 6.69
N SER A 309 -11.37 -23.68 6.66
CA SER A 309 -11.05 -24.48 7.87
C SER A 309 -10.48 -23.66 9.04
N HIS A 310 -9.83 -22.53 8.76
CA HIS A 310 -9.35 -21.58 9.75
C HIS A 310 -9.91 -20.18 9.47
N ASP A 311 -10.44 -19.54 10.51
CA ASP A 311 -10.99 -18.18 10.51
C ASP A 311 -9.94 -17.12 10.90
N GLU A 312 -10.29 -15.83 10.80
CA GLU A 312 -9.41 -14.70 11.17
C GLU A 312 -8.90 -14.85 12.62
N SER A 313 -9.75 -15.31 13.55
CA SER A 313 -9.38 -15.53 14.95
C SER A 313 -8.31 -16.60 15.12
N SER A 314 -8.39 -17.69 14.35
CA SER A 314 -7.39 -18.76 14.35
C SER A 314 -6.05 -18.27 13.82
N VAL A 315 -6.04 -17.44 12.78
CA VAL A 315 -4.82 -16.82 12.26
C VAL A 315 -4.20 -15.87 13.28
N LEU A 316 -4.99 -15.02 13.94
CA LEU A 316 -4.49 -14.11 14.98
C LEU A 316 -3.86 -14.86 16.16
N LYS A 317 -4.48 -15.96 16.62
CA LYS A 317 -3.89 -16.83 17.66
C LYS A 317 -2.59 -17.47 17.21
N TRP A 318 -2.48 -17.84 15.94
CA TRP A 318 -1.23 -18.37 15.38
C TRP A 318 -0.14 -17.30 15.36
N ILE A 319 -0.48 -16.06 14.97
CA ILE A 319 0.41 -14.91 14.96
C ILE A 319 0.95 -14.56 16.36
N ASP A 320 0.22 -14.84 17.43
CA ASP A 320 0.72 -14.62 18.80
C ASP A 320 2.02 -15.38 19.09
N GLY A 321 2.26 -16.50 18.39
CA GLY A 321 3.55 -17.21 18.47
C GLY A 321 4.73 -16.47 17.83
N LEU A 322 4.49 -15.39 17.07
CA LEU A 322 5.51 -14.50 16.51
C LEU A 322 5.81 -13.32 17.43
N LYS A 323 5.14 -13.23 18.59
CA LYS A 323 5.29 -12.15 19.57
C LYS A 323 6.12 -12.62 20.79
N PRO A 324 6.86 -11.70 21.46
CA PRO A 324 7.04 -10.31 21.09
C PRO A 324 7.90 -10.17 19.81
N TYR A 325 7.71 -9.04 19.14
CA TYR A 325 8.43 -8.66 17.94
C TYR A 325 9.93 -8.49 18.20
N MET A 326 10.78 -8.90 17.25
CA MET A 326 12.23 -8.85 17.41
C MET A 326 12.79 -7.44 17.19
N PRO A 327 13.86 -7.06 17.92
CA PRO A 327 14.54 -5.79 17.72
C PRO A 327 15.17 -5.67 16.33
N PHE A 328 15.24 -4.44 15.80
CA PHE A 328 15.89 -4.13 14.52
C PHE A 328 17.31 -4.70 14.39
N ALA A 329 18.10 -4.68 15.46
CA ALA A 329 19.49 -5.17 15.47
C ALA A 329 19.62 -6.66 15.11
N GLN A 330 18.56 -7.46 15.24
CA GLN A 330 18.55 -8.89 14.91
C GLN A 330 17.98 -9.18 13.52
N LEU A 331 17.16 -8.29 12.97
CA LEU A 331 16.43 -8.50 11.72
C LEU A 331 17.05 -7.77 10.52
N GLY A 332 17.83 -6.72 10.75
CA GLY A 332 18.18 -5.79 9.69
C GLY A 332 16.95 -5.02 9.19
N TRP A 333 17.08 -4.39 8.01
CA TRP A 333 16.01 -3.59 7.42
C TRP A 333 14.84 -4.44 6.92
N ASP A 334 15.11 -5.42 6.06
CA ASP A 334 14.05 -6.16 5.37
C ASP A 334 13.17 -6.93 6.35
N GLY A 335 13.77 -7.65 7.29
CA GLY A 335 13.02 -8.38 8.31
C GLY A 335 12.26 -7.46 9.26
N TYR A 336 12.78 -6.26 9.55
CA TYR A 336 12.07 -5.28 10.37
C TYR A 336 10.88 -4.67 9.65
N VAL A 337 11.01 -4.36 8.36
CA VAL A 337 9.91 -3.85 7.52
C VAL A 337 8.80 -4.88 7.41
N ASP A 338 9.13 -6.16 7.19
CA ASP A 338 8.14 -7.24 7.15
C ASP A 338 7.36 -7.35 8.47
N GLN A 339 8.06 -7.22 9.60
CA GLN A 339 7.43 -7.28 10.92
C GLN A 339 6.55 -6.06 11.22
N ALA A 340 7.02 -4.86 10.88
CA ALA A 340 6.25 -3.63 11.03
C ALA A 340 5.03 -3.61 10.10
N THR A 341 5.17 -4.18 8.90
CA THR A 341 4.09 -4.47 7.96
C THR A 341 3.03 -5.38 8.60
N LEU A 342 3.44 -6.50 9.20
CA LEU A 342 2.50 -7.41 9.88
C LEU A 342 1.76 -6.68 11.00
N ALA A 343 2.46 -5.91 11.83
CA ALA A 343 1.83 -5.12 12.89
C ALA A 343 0.83 -4.10 12.33
N CYS A 344 1.15 -3.43 11.22
CA CYS A 344 0.23 -2.52 10.54
C CYS A 344 -0.99 -3.27 9.97
N ALA A 345 -0.82 -4.46 9.39
CA ALA A 345 -1.91 -5.28 8.86
C ALA A 345 -2.89 -5.72 9.96
N ILE A 346 -2.37 -6.12 11.14
CA ILE A 346 -3.19 -6.42 12.32
C ILE A 346 -4.02 -5.19 12.72
N VAL A 347 -3.39 -4.01 12.77
CA VAL A 347 -4.08 -2.76 13.11
C VAL A 347 -5.11 -2.37 12.06
N ASP A 348 -4.80 -2.49 10.77
CA ASP A 348 -5.72 -2.21 9.68
C ASP A 348 -6.95 -3.12 9.76
N ILE A 349 -6.78 -4.42 9.93
CA ILE A 349 -7.90 -5.36 10.03
C ILE A 349 -8.73 -5.13 11.30
N ALA A 350 -8.09 -4.97 12.46
CA ALA A 350 -8.78 -4.77 13.73
C ALA A 350 -9.52 -3.42 13.80
N SER A 351 -8.99 -2.39 13.14
CA SER A 351 -9.62 -1.06 13.04
C SER A 351 -10.68 -0.97 11.94
N ASN A 352 -10.92 -2.07 11.21
CA ASN A 352 -11.74 -2.08 10.00
C ASN A 352 -11.27 -0.98 9.00
N TYR A 353 -9.98 -1.01 8.71
CA TYR A 353 -9.24 -0.10 7.83
C TYR A 353 -9.38 1.37 8.25
N GLY A 354 -9.20 1.65 9.54
CA GLY A 354 -9.23 3.00 10.11
C GLY A 354 -10.61 3.55 10.47
N GLU A 355 -11.69 2.78 10.31
CA GLU A 355 -13.03 3.19 10.74
C GLU A 355 -13.22 3.17 12.27
N LEU A 356 -12.43 2.37 12.98
CA LEU A 356 -12.58 2.15 14.42
C LEU A 356 -11.31 2.56 15.18
N ARG A 357 -11.49 3.24 16.33
CA ARG A 357 -10.39 3.50 17.26
C ARG A 357 -10.02 2.25 18.03
N LEU A 358 -8.73 1.95 18.14
CA LEU A 358 -8.19 0.85 18.91
C LEU A 358 -7.64 1.35 20.25
N ARG A 359 -7.71 0.47 21.26
CA ARG A 359 -7.03 0.71 22.54
C ARG A 359 -5.62 0.13 22.47
N PRO A 360 -4.56 0.90 22.77
CA PRO A 360 -3.19 0.36 22.84
C PRO A 360 -3.06 -0.87 23.72
N SER A 361 -3.80 -0.95 24.83
CA SER A 361 -3.78 -2.10 25.75
C SER A 361 -4.33 -3.40 25.15
N ALA A 362 -5.08 -3.33 24.05
CA ALA A 362 -5.60 -4.52 23.36
C ALA A 362 -4.59 -5.10 22.35
N PHE A 363 -3.59 -4.29 21.95
CA PHE A 363 -2.57 -4.65 20.98
C PHE A 363 -1.20 -4.16 21.48
N PRO A 364 -0.73 -4.65 22.65
CA PRO A 364 0.43 -4.08 23.31
C PRO A 364 1.72 -4.25 22.50
N ASP A 365 1.89 -5.38 21.81
CA ASP A 365 3.09 -5.66 21.01
C ASP A 365 3.13 -4.81 19.72
N GLU A 366 2.00 -4.71 19.01
CA GLU A 366 1.86 -3.87 17.81
C GLU A 366 2.06 -2.40 18.16
N TYR A 367 1.41 -1.93 19.23
CA TYR A 367 1.59 -0.56 19.69
C TYR A 367 3.04 -0.29 20.10
N ALA A 368 3.68 -1.19 20.85
CA ALA A 368 5.07 -1.01 21.27
C ALA A 368 6.03 -0.91 20.08
N LEU A 369 5.84 -1.73 19.04
CA LEU A 369 6.67 -1.70 17.83
C LEU A 369 6.46 -0.41 17.02
N LEU A 370 5.20 -0.04 16.76
CA LEU A 370 4.85 1.05 15.85
C LEU A 370 4.99 2.43 16.51
N ALA A 371 4.75 2.52 17.83
CA ALA A 371 4.88 3.76 18.58
C ALA A 371 6.34 4.08 18.97
N ASP A 372 7.29 3.17 18.76
CA ASP A 372 8.72 3.48 18.92
C ASP A 372 9.11 4.62 17.95
N VAL A 373 9.68 5.69 18.49
CA VAL A 373 10.20 6.83 17.70
C VAL A 373 11.21 6.36 16.65
N ALA A 374 11.96 5.29 16.95
CA ALA A 374 12.92 4.72 16.02
C ALA A 374 12.23 4.02 14.84
N CYS A 375 10.97 3.56 14.95
CA CYS A 375 10.21 3.01 13.82
C CYS A 375 10.03 4.06 12.72
N MET A 376 9.41 5.20 13.05
CA MET A 376 9.22 6.32 12.13
C MET A 376 10.55 6.88 11.62
N THR A 377 11.56 6.98 12.50
CA THR A 377 12.89 7.47 12.12
C THR A 377 13.56 6.57 11.08
N ARG A 378 13.44 5.24 11.20
CA ARG A 378 13.99 4.28 10.24
C ARG A 378 13.27 4.37 8.89
N ALA A 379 11.94 4.42 8.89
CA ALA A 379 11.16 4.56 7.66
C ALA A 379 11.59 5.79 6.85
N ILE A 380 11.73 6.94 7.51
CA ILE A 380 12.18 8.19 6.87
C ILE A 380 13.62 8.08 6.35
N ARG A 381 14.54 7.52 7.15
CA ARG A 381 15.96 7.35 6.74
C ARG A 381 16.14 6.41 5.55
N LYS A 382 15.22 5.45 5.39
CA LYS A 382 15.20 4.50 4.29
C LYS A 382 14.33 4.96 3.14
N GLU A 383 13.81 6.18 3.21
CA GLU A 383 12.96 6.79 2.20
C GLU A 383 11.72 5.92 1.86
N ASP A 384 11.23 5.17 2.85
CA ASP A 384 10.09 4.26 2.69
C ASP A 384 8.78 4.98 3.03
N VAL A 385 8.19 5.59 2.00
CA VAL A 385 6.87 6.25 2.08
C VAL A 385 5.77 5.27 2.48
N HIS A 386 5.87 4.02 2.01
CA HIS A 386 4.88 2.99 2.30
C HIS A 386 4.86 2.71 3.81
N LEU A 387 5.99 2.34 4.41
CA LEU A 387 6.05 2.06 5.84
C LEU A 387 5.70 3.31 6.67
N ALA A 388 6.22 4.49 6.31
CA ALA A 388 5.91 5.73 7.01
C ALA A 388 4.39 6.00 7.01
N GLY A 389 3.73 5.83 5.86
CA GLY A 389 2.29 6.00 5.72
C GLY A 389 1.49 4.99 6.55
N ALA A 390 1.84 3.71 6.48
CA ALA A 390 1.21 2.64 7.25
C ALA A 390 1.33 2.89 8.77
N VAL A 391 2.51 3.28 9.25
CA VAL A 391 2.75 3.60 10.67
C VAL A 391 1.90 4.80 11.10
N VAL A 392 1.83 5.89 10.33
CA VAL A 392 0.97 7.04 10.67
C VAL A 392 -0.50 6.62 10.80
N ARG A 393 -1.02 5.82 9.86
CA ARG A 393 -2.39 5.30 9.92
C ARG A 393 -2.64 4.44 11.16
N ALA A 394 -1.69 3.57 11.50
CA ALA A 394 -1.79 2.73 12.68
C ALA A 394 -1.76 3.55 13.98
N LEU A 395 -0.85 4.51 14.10
CA LEU A 395 -0.77 5.41 15.25
C LEU A 395 -2.06 6.20 15.46
N ARG A 396 -2.66 6.73 14.38
CA ARG A 396 -3.97 7.40 14.47
C ARG A 396 -5.07 6.44 14.90
N SER A 397 -5.06 5.20 14.42
CA SER A 397 -6.02 4.18 14.86
C SER A 397 -5.91 3.90 16.36
N PHE A 398 -4.73 4.03 16.96
CA PHE A 398 -4.53 4.00 18.41
C PHE A 398 -4.91 5.29 19.15
N GLY A 399 -5.40 6.30 18.44
CA GLY A 399 -5.87 7.57 18.99
C GLY A 399 -4.78 8.64 19.12
N LEU A 400 -3.63 8.49 18.48
CA LEU A 400 -2.64 9.57 18.42
C LEU A 400 -3.13 10.65 17.47
N GLU A 401 -3.11 11.88 17.94
CA GLU A 401 -3.60 13.05 17.21
C GLU A 401 -2.48 13.69 16.38
N ASP A 402 -2.82 14.70 15.57
CA ASP A 402 -1.88 15.32 14.63
C ASP A 402 -0.75 16.14 15.27
N ASP A 403 -0.86 16.44 16.56
CA ASP A 403 0.17 17.13 17.36
C ASP A 403 1.24 16.16 17.91
N ASP A 404 1.00 14.85 17.86
CA ASP A 404 2.00 13.85 18.22
C ASP A 404 3.22 13.94 17.29
N GLY A 405 4.41 14.05 17.87
CA GLY A 405 5.65 14.27 17.12
C GLY A 405 5.94 13.19 16.06
N ARG A 406 5.47 11.95 16.27
CA ARG A 406 5.65 10.86 15.30
C ARG A 406 4.70 11.00 14.11
N VAL A 407 3.43 11.31 14.38
CA VAL A 407 2.40 11.55 13.35
C VAL A 407 2.79 12.77 12.51
N LYS A 408 3.14 13.89 13.16
CA LYS A 408 3.57 15.11 12.50
C LYS A 408 4.77 14.88 11.58
N ARG A 409 5.83 14.25 12.10
CA ARG A 409 7.05 13.97 11.33
C ARG A 409 6.81 13.04 10.15
N GLY A 410 5.97 12.02 10.31
CA GLY A 410 5.56 11.13 9.22
C GLY A 410 4.79 11.88 8.13
N CYS A 411 3.79 12.68 8.49
CA CYS A 411 3.06 13.51 7.53
C CYS A 411 3.95 14.52 6.80
N GLU A 412 4.89 15.18 7.50
CA GLU A 412 5.82 16.13 6.89
C GLU A 412 6.72 15.44 5.85
N TYR A 413 7.29 14.29 6.19
CA TYR A 413 8.08 13.49 5.25
C TYR A 413 7.25 13.06 4.04
N ILE A 414 6.05 12.52 4.24
CA ILE A 414 5.17 12.07 3.15
C ILE A 414 4.80 13.24 2.22
N MET A 415 4.51 14.43 2.75
CA MET A 415 4.24 15.60 1.91
C MET A 415 5.46 16.03 1.10
N GLN A 416 6.66 15.97 1.68
CA GLN A 416 7.91 16.34 1.00
C GLN A 416 8.28 15.33 -0.09
N ALA A 417 7.94 14.06 0.09
CA ALA A 417 8.20 12.98 -0.86
C ALA A 417 7.20 12.92 -2.03
N GLN A 418 6.12 13.71 -2.02
CA GLN A 418 5.14 13.68 -3.10
C GLN A 418 5.74 14.21 -4.41
N THR A 419 5.61 13.45 -5.49
CA THR A 419 6.05 13.86 -6.82
C THR A 419 5.23 15.07 -7.29
N THR A 420 5.88 16.17 -7.65
CA THR A 420 5.22 17.42 -8.03
C THR A 420 5.16 17.70 -9.52
N GLU A 421 6.01 17.05 -10.31
CA GLU A 421 6.19 17.33 -11.75
C GLU A 421 6.21 16.02 -12.55
N GLY A 422 5.96 16.13 -13.86
CA GLY A 422 5.94 14.98 -14.77
C GLY A 422 4.60 14.23 -14.77
N ASP A 423 4.59 13.10 -15.47
CA ASP A 423 3.39 12.27 -15.66
C ASP A 423 2.94 11.59 -14.34
N ASP A 424 3.85 11.42 -13.39
CA ASP A 424 3.58 10.86 -12.05
C ASP A 424 3.21 11.94 -11.00
N SER A 425 2.86 13.15 -11.44
CA SER A 425 2.51 14.24 -10.53
C SER A 425 1.34 13.84 -9.62
N GLY A 426 1.53 14.00 -8.30
CA GLY A 426 0.59 13.57 -7.28
C GLY A 426 0.89 12.19 -6.70
N GLY A 427 1.73 11.36 -7.35
CA GLY A 427 2.22 10.09 -6.85
C GLY A 427 3.34 10.21 -5.81
N TRP A 428 3.89 9.07 -5.40
CA TRP A 428 5.00 8.95 -4.44
C TRP A 428 6.04 7.94 -4.93
N PRO A 429 7.30 8.08 -4.51
CA PRO A 429 8.34 7.10 -4.82
C PRO A 429 7.98 5.73 -4.24
N THR A 430 8.29 4.71 -5.02
CA THR A 430 8.08 3.31 -4.66
C THR A 430 9.27 2.77 -3.87
N ARG A 431 9.00 1.74 -3.06
CA ARG A 431 10.07 1.04 -2.34
C ARG A 431 10.96 0.32 -3.34
N ASP A 432 12.27 0.32 -3.09
CA ASP A 432 13.28 -0.39 -3.89
C ASP A 432 13.26 -0.02 -5.39
N LYS A 433 12.66 1.13 -5.74
CA LYS A 433 12.46 1.62 -7.11
C LYS A 433 11.61 0.67 -7.98
N ASP A 434 10.71 -0.10 -7.37
CA ASP A 434 9.73 -0.93 -8.09
C ASP A 434 8.90 -0.05 -9.03
N THR A 435 8.94 -0.34 -10.33
CA THR A 435 8.27 0.45 -11.37
C THR A 435 6.90 -0.08 -11.75
N SER A 436 6.40 -1.12 -11.05
CA SER A 436 5.08 -1.67 -11.32
C SER A 436 3.97 -0.66 -10.99
N SER A 437 2.91 -0.68 -11.79
CA SER A 437 1.71 0.16 -11.54
C SER A 437 1.11 -0.09 -10.16
N TYR A 438 1.24 -1.32 -9.65
CA TYR A 438 0.78 -1.69 -8.32
C TYR A 438 1.62 -1.03 -7.22
N ALA A 439 2.95 -1.00 -7.35
CA ALA A 439 3.81 -0.33 -6.37
C ALA A 439 3.52 1.17 -6.28
N TYR A 440 3.32 1.83 -7.42
CA TYR A 440 2.91 3.25 -7.45
C TYR A 440 1.56 3.49 -6.78
N TYR A 441 0.56 2.66 -7.12
CA TYR A 441 -0.75 2.71 -6.46
C TYR A 441 -0.61 2.52 -4.95
N HIS A 442 0.16 1.53 -4.51
CA HIS A 442 0.25 1.18 -3.09
C HIS A 442 0.98 2.24 -2.27
N ALA A 443 2.07 2.80 -2.81
CA ALA A 443 2.78 3.93 -2.22
C ALA A 443 1.83 5.13 -2.04
N ALA A 444 1.07 5.45 -3.09
CA ALA A 444 0.09 6.53 -3.04
C ALA A 444 -1.05 6.24 -2.05
N ALA A 445 -1.57 5.02 -1.99
CA ALA A 445 -2.63 4.64 -1.06
C ALA A 445 -2.19 4.81 0.41
N CYS A 446 -0.99 4.35 0.74
CA CYS A 446 -0.41 4.52 2.07
C CYS A 446 -0.18 5.99 2.44
N ALA A 447 0.35 6.77 1.50
CA ALA A 447 0.56 8.21 1.69
C ALA A 447 -0.77 8.97 1.90
N VAL A 448 -1.75 8.77 1.01
CA VAL A 448 -3.06 9.43 1.09
C VAL A 448 -3.75 9.11 2.41
N GLY A 449 -3.78 7.84 2.82
CA GLY A 449 -4.38 7.44 4.10
C GLY A 449 -3.68 8.05 5.32
N ALA A 450 -2.39 8.39 5.20
CA ALA A 450 -1.62 9.05 6.25
C ALA A 450 -1.76 10.59 6.26
N LEU A 451 -2.36 11.21 5.26
CA LEU A 451 -2.42 12.67 5.14
C LEU A 451 -3.71 13.30 5.68
N TYR A 452 -4.68 12.51 6.16
CA TYR A 452 -5.88 13.03 6.83
C TYR A 452 -6.13 12.34 8.16
N ALA A 453 -6.70 13.09 9.11
CA ALA A 453 -7.20 12.52 10.36
C ALA A 453 -8.53 11.79 10.09
N PRO A 454 -8.65 10.49 10.38
CA PRO A 454 -9.85 9.73 10.11
C PRO A 454 -10.98 10.09 11.09
N LEU A 455 -12.19 10.21 10.53
CA LEU A 455 -13.45 10.36 11.26
C LEU A 455 -13.93 8.97 11.70
N PHE A 456 -13.49 8.56 12.88
CA PHE A 456 -13.85 7.28 13.46
C PHE A 456 -15.35 7.13 13.69
N ARG A 457 -15.84 5.91 13.48
CA ARG A 457 -17.25 5.52 13.59
C ARG A 457 -17.54 4.67 14.83
N GLY A 458 -16.51 4.34 15.59
CA GLY A 458 -16.64 3.55 16.80
C GLY A 458 -15.29 3.14 17.37
N PHE A 459 -15.32 2.09 18.17
CA PHE A 459 -14.15 1.47 18.78
C PHE A 459 -14.03 0.04 18.30
N GLY A 460 -12.79 -0.40 18.08
CA GLY A 460 -12.47 -1.78 17.71
C GLY A 460 -12.62 -2.74 18.89
N PRO A 461 -12.25 -4.01 18.70
CA PRO A 461 -12.41 -5.04 19.73
C PRO A 461 -11.65 -4.66 21.01
N ALA A 462 -12.32 -4.82 22.16
CA ALA A 462 -11.68 -4.71 23.47
C ALA A 462 -11.20 -6.10 23.91
N CYS A 463 -9.93 -6.25 24.29
CA CYS A 463 -9.47 -7.48 24.94
C CYS A 463 -10.29 -7.76 26.21
N GLY A 464 -10.85 -8.97 26.34
CA GLY A 464 -11.33 -9.49 27.64
C GLY A 464 -12.67 -10.23 27.67
N ALA A 465 -13.39 -10.43 26.57
CA ALA A 465 -14.58 -11.31 26.58
C ALA A 465 -14.25 -12.65 25.89
N PRO A 466 -14.51 -13.80 26.53
CA PRO A 466 -14.39 -15.08 25.86
C PRO A 466 -15.33 -15.09 24.65
N ALA A 467 -14.82 -15.54 23.51
CA ALA A 467 -15.62 -15.86 22.34
C ALA A 467 -16.52 -17.06 22.67
N SER A 468 -17.62 -16.82 23.37
CA SER A 468 -18.79 -17.69 23.36
C SER A 468 -19.82 -17.04 22.46
N ASP A 469 -20.04 -17.66 21.31
CA ASP A 469 -21.16 -17.47 20.40
C ASP A 469 -21.32 -16.06 19.82
N GLY A 470 -20.74 -15.83 18.63
CA GLY A 470 -21.21 -14.75 17.75
C GLY A 470 -20.17 -13.85 17.10
N PHE A 471 -18.89 -14.24 16.99
CA PHE A 471 -17.89 -13.43 16.28
C PHE A 471 -18.14 -13.27 14.76
N SER A 472 -19.12 -14.01 14.20
CA SER A 472 -19.62 -13.81 12.84
C SER A 472 -20.60 -12.62 12.69
N ALA A 473 -20.90 -11.89 13.77
CA ALA A 473 -21.87 -10.79 13.78
C ALA A 473 -21.30 -9.40 14.13
N CYS A 474 -19.97 -9.25 14.26
CA CYS A 474 -19.33 -7.93 14.15
C CYS A 474 -19.15 -7.54 12.67
N GLY A 475 -20.21 -7.72 11.87
CA GLY A 475 -20.49 -6.70 10.90
C GLY A 475 -20.58 -5.40 11.69
N ALA A 476 -19.85 -4.37 11.27
CA ALA A 476 -20.44 -3.05 11.38
C ALA A 476 -21.88 -3.25 10.91
N GLN A 477 -22.85 -3.17 11.83
CA GLN A 477 -24.24 -3.12 11.44
C GLN A 477 -24.27 -1.96 10.47
N LEU A 478 -24.34 -2.29 9.17
CA LEU A 478 -24.86 -1.45 8.12
C LEU A 478 -25.93 -0.65 8.82
N ARG A 479 -25.67 0.66 8.97
CA ARG A 479 -26.56 1.58 9.65
C ARG A 479 -27.96 1.12 9.28
N SER A 480 -28.71 0.63 10.27
CA SER A 480 -30.01 0.00 10.02
C SER A 480 -30.78 0.86 9.03
N GLU A 481 -31.66 0.28 8.20
CA GLU A 481 -32.51 1.06 7.28
C GLU A 481 -33.11 2.32 7.96
N LYS A 482 -33.39 2.23 9.26
CA LYS A 482 -33.77 3.35 10.14
C LYS A 482 -32.70 4.42 10.35
N ALA A 483 -31.44 4.07 10.57
CA ALA A 483 -30.33 5.00 10.73
C ALA A 483 -29.91 5.65 9.40
N MET A 484 -30.01 4.92 8.28
CA MET A 484 -29.88 5.50 6.94
C MET A 484 -31.08 6.38 6.59
N GLY A 485 -32.28 5.99 7.01
CA GLY A 485 -33.51 6.80 6.90
C GLY A 485 -33.44 8.10 7.69
N PHE A 486 -32.90 8.08 8.91
CA PHE A 486 -32.71 9.28 9.73
C PHE A 486 -31.69 10.26 9.11
N LEU A 487 -30.59 9.74 8.55
CA LEU A 487 -29.62 10.56 7.83
C LEU A 487 -30.16 11.09 6.50
N ALA A 488 -30.98 10.30 5.81
CA ALA A 488 -31.71 10.72 4.63
C ALA A 488 -32.77 11.79 4.95
N GLU A 489 -33.45 11.69 6.10
CA GLU A 489 -34.39 12.71 6.62
C GLU A 489 -33.66 14.00 6.99
N GLN A 490 -32.48 13.94 7.62
CA GLN A 490 -31.68 15.13 7.87
C GLN A 490 -31.13 15.77 6.59
N TYR A 491 -30.79 14.96 5.59
CA TYR A 491 -30.40 15.45 4.26
C TYR A 491 -31.58 16.06 3.50
N ALA A 492 -32.78 15.46 3.60
CA ALA A 492 -34.03 15.97 3.02
C ALA A 492 -34.49 17.27 3.69
N ALA A 493 -34.34 17.39 5.01
CA ALA A 493 -34.60 18.64 5.72
C ALA A 493 -33.67 19.79 5.28
N GLY A 494 -32.44 19.47 4.85
CA GLY A 494 -31.51 20.44 4.25
C GLY A 494 -31.83 20.76 2.78
N ALA A 495 -32.44 19.83 2.04
CA ALA A 495 -32.84 19.99 0.65
C ALA A 495 -34.22 20.68 0.45
N ALA A 496 -35.05 20.72 1.49
CA ALA A 496 -36.29 21.52 1.57
C ALA A 496 -36.10 23.04 1.41
N ALA A 497 -34.86 23.51 1.25
CA ALA A 497 -34.53 24.86 0.79
C ALA A 497 -34.78 25.08 -0.73
N GLY A 498 -35.32 24.09 -1.45
CA GLY A 498 -35.96 24.17 -2.79
C GLY A 498 -34.99 23.90 -3.95
N ASP A 499 -35.14 22.86 -4.77
CA ASP A 499 -36.35 22.26 -5.35
C ASP A 499 -36.11 20.76 -5.66
N GLU A 500 -36.93 19.86 -5.10
CA GLU A 500 -36.61 18.43 -4.88
C GLU A 500 -37.13 17.43 -5.93
N ALA A 501 -37.99 17.83 -6.87
CA ALA A 501 -38.63 16.86 -7.79
C ALA A 501 -37.70 16.29 -8.87
N TRP A 502 -36.54 16.89 -9.11
CA TRP A 502 -35.61 16.50 -10.18
C TRP A 502 -34.46 15.61 -9.69
N VAL A 503 -34.13 15.64 -8.39
CA VAL A 503 -32.96 14.93 -7.82
C VAL A 503 -33.21 13.43 -7.64
N SER A 504 -34.47 13.04 -7.40
CA SER A 504 -34.90 11.63 -7.31
C SER A 504 -34.97 10.93 -8.67
N ALA A 505 -34.97 11.69 -9.78
CA ALA A 505 -35.02 11.17 -11.15
C ALA A 505 -33.63 10.88 -11.77
N LEU A 506 -32.54 11.22 -11.07
CA LEU A 506 -31.17 11.10 -11.61
C LEU A 506 -30.57 9.73 -11.34
N LYS A 507 -29.89 9.17 -12.34
CA LYS A 507 -29.13 7.92 -12.21
C LYS A 507 -27.95 8.12 -11.25
N PRO A 508 -27.45 7.07 -10.57
CA PRO A 508 -26.32 7.17 -9.64
C PRO A 508 -25.11 7.96 -10.18
N GLY A 509 -24.73 7.73 -11.45
CA GLY A 509 -23.66 8.48 -12.11
C GLY A 509 -23.94 9.98 -12.26
N GLU A 510 -25.19 10.42 -12.39
CA GLU A 510 -25.54 11.84 -12.53
C GLU A 510 -25.49 12.58 -11.18
N ARG A 511 -25.78 11.88 -10.07
CA ARG A 511 -25.58 12.41 -8.70
C ARG A 511 -24.10 12.56 -8.38
N ALA A 512 -23.29 11.59 -8.80
CA ALA A 512 -21.84 11.60 -8.63
C ALA A 512 -21.21 12.75 -9.45
N CYS A 513 -21.63 12.95 -10.71
CA CYS A 513 -21.18 14.06 -11.56
C CYS A 513 -21.55 15.45 -11.01
N ARG A 514 -22.72 15.64 -10.39
CA ARG A 514 -23.08 16.94 -9.78
C ARG A 514 -22.31 17.23 -8.49
N ARG A 515 -22.04 16.21 -7.66
CA ARG A 515 -21.14 16.35 -6.50
C ARG A 515 -19.73 16.71 -6.97
N LEU A 516 -19.22 16.02 -7.99
CA LEU A 516 -17.95 16.33 -8.63
C LEU A 516 -17.92 17.75 -9.22
N ALA A 517 -18.99 18.22 -9.87
CA ALA A 517 -19.06 19.60 -10.36
C ALA A 517 -19.01 20.66 -9.23
N GLY A 518 -19.58 20.35 -8.07
CA GLY A 518 -19.42 21.18 -6.86
C GLY A 518 -17.99 21.15 -6.32
N LEU A 519 -17.35 19.98 -6.32
CA LEU A 519 -15.97 19.78 -5.89
C LEU A 519 -14.95 20.44 -6.83
N LEU A 520 -15.15 20.35 -8.15
CA LEU A 520 -14.30 21.01 -9.16
C LEU A 520 -14.43 22.53 -9.08
N LYS A 521 -15.61 23.06 -8.76
CA LYS A 521 -15.79 24.49 -8.45
C LYS A 521 -15.04 24.89 -7.17
N TRP A 522 -15.06 24.06 -6.14
CA TRP A 522 -14.30 24.29 -4.91
C TRP A 522 -12.79 24.20 -5.15
N HIS A 523 -12.31 23.22 -5.92
CA HIS A 523 -10.91 23.07 -6.32
C HIS A 523 -10.43 24.28 -7.14
N ALA A 524 -11.22 24.72 -8.13
CA ALA A 524 -10.94 25.93 -8.89
C ALA A 524 -10.96 27.19 -7.99
N ALA A 525 -11.76 27.22 -6.93
CA ALA A 525 -11.75 28.29 -5.95
C ALA A 525 -10.51 28.24 -5.03
N MET A 526 -10.01 27.04 -4.69
CA MET A 526 -8.77 26.85 -3.93
C MET A 526 -7.53 27.23 -4.72
N GLN A 527 -7.49 26.92 -6.02
CA GLN A 527 -6.39 27.30 -6.91
C GLN A 527 -6.34 28.81 -7.22
N LYS A 528 -7.45 29.54 -7.03
CA LYS A 528 -7.58 30.97 -7.37
C LYS A 528 -7.30 31.95 -6.23
N ARG A 529 -7.15 31.50 -4.99
CA ARG A 529 -6.90 32.39 -3.85
C ARG A 529 -5.41 32.71 -3.73
N SER A 530 -5.02 33.97 -3.89
CA SER A 530 -3.73 34.48 -3.40
C SER A 530 -3.88 34.93 -1.94
N ILE A 531 -2.75 35.07 -1.24
CA ILE A 531 -2.70 35.38 0.20
C ILE A 531 -3.32 36.75 0.55
N ASP A 532 -3.57 37.60 -0.45
CA ASP A 532 -4.12 38.95 -0.30
C ASP A 532 -5.64 38.99 -0.10
N ASP A 533 -6.35 37.88 -0.30
CA ASP A 533 -7.83 37.82 -0.14
C ASP A 533 -8.29 37.72 1.35
N TYR A 534 -7.36 37.75 2.31
CA TYR A 534 -7.68 37.65 3.74
C TYR A 534 -7.64 38.98 4.52
N ASP A 535 -7.40 40.11 3.85
CA ASP A 535 -7.46 41.41 4.52
C ASP A 535 -8.35 42.38 3.73
N GLU A 536 -9.60 42.52 4.18
CA GLU A 536 -10.28 43.80 4.36
C GLU A 536 -11.71 43.57 4.88
N GLY A 537 -11.99 44.13 6.06
CA GLY A 537 -13.29 44.03 6.72
C GLY A 537 -14.43 44.63 5.89
N ALA A 538 -15.47 43.84 5.64
CA ALA A 538 -16.76 44.35 5.21
C ALA A 538 -17.79 44.27 6.36
N PRO A 539 -18.42 45.38 6.76
CA PRO A 539 -19.26 45.44 7.96
C PRO A 539 -20.56 44.65 7.80
N VAL A 540 -20.85 43.84 8.83
CA VAL A 540 -22.09 43.10 9.01
C VAL A 540 -23.30 44.04 8.92
N ARG A 541 -24.05 44.01 7.81
CA ARG A 541 -25.38 44.63 7.73
C ARG A 541 -26.37 43.82 8.55
N ARG A 542 -26.57 44.23 9.81
CA ARG A 542 -27.75 43.83 10.61
C ARG A 542 -29.02 44.28 9.87
N ARG A 543 -29.85 43.32 9.44
CA ARG A 543 -31.21 43.60 8.98
C ARG A 543 -32.08 43.95 10.18
N THR A 544 -32.42 45.23 10.30
CA THR A 544 -33.51 45.72 11.16
C THR A 544 -34.84 45.20 10.62
N ARG A 545 -35.62 44.53 11.49
CA ARG A 545 -37.04 44.26 11.24
C ARG A 545 -37.79 45.60 11.23
N LEU A 546 -38.50 45.90 10.16
CA LEU A 546 -39.58 46.90 10.16
C LEU A 546 -40.93 46.16 10.21
N ARG A 547 -41.85 46.82 10.92
CA ARG A 547 -43.15 46.35 11.41
C ARG A 547 -44.11 45.89 10.34
#